data_AF-A0A536UCD9-F1
#
_entry.id   AF-A0A536UCD9-F1
#
_cell.length_a   1.000
_cell.length_b   1.000
_cell.length_c   1.000
_cell.angle_alpha   90.00
_cell.angle_beta   90.00
_cell.angle_gamma   90.00
#
_symmetry.space_group_name_H-M   'P 1'
#
loop_
_entity.id
_entity.type
_entity.pdbx_description
1 polymer ?
#
loop_
_entity_poly.entity_id
_entity_poly.type
_entity_poly.pdbx_seq_one_letter_code
_entity_poly.pdbx_strand_id
1 'polypeptide(L)'
;MTEELFREDATLAECDATIVAIDERGVQLDRTVFYPQGGGQAGDRGELIFEDGPRLAIADTRKGQAVGEILHLPAPGQEALLSRLQAGQRVRASIDSARRKRHMRLHTATHLLCALVPHPVDGCSITADYARLDFHMSEPLDKEALTAGIARLVSEAHPVSHRWISEAELDANPQLVRSMSVQPPRGLGTVRVLEIDGVDLQPCGGTHVANTAEVGGVVVTKIEKKSAMTRRVVLGFSNS
;
A
#
# COMPACT_ATOMS: atom_id res chain seq x y z
N MET A 1 4.77 15.95 12.44
CA MET A 1 4.13 14.70 12.01
C MET A 1 3.22 15.04 10.84
N THR A 2 3.34 14.32 9.74
CA THR A 2 2.47 14.54 8.57
C THR A 2 1.11 13.91 8.80
N GLU A 3 0.02 14.62 8.50
CA GLU A 3 -1.34 14.07 8.49
C GLU A 3 -1.52 13.17 7.26
N GLU A 4 -1.74 11.87 7.50
CA GLU A 4 -1.80 10.81 6.48
C GLU A 4 -3.23 10.59 5.96
N LEU A 5 -3.70 11.42 5.03
CA LEU A 5 -5.10 11.43 4.57
C LEU A 5 -5.54 10.10 3.93
N PHE A 6 -4.60 9.42 3.28
CA PHE A 6 -4.84 8.14 2.61
C PHE A 6 -5.20 6.99 3.57
N ARG A 7 -4.99 7.14 4.89
CA ARG A 7 -5.34 6.10 5.87
C ARG A 7 -6.85 6.02 6.08
N GLU A 8 -7.51 7.17 6.03
CA GLU A 8 -8.95 7.32 6.20
C GLU A 8 -9.68 7.18 4.86
N ASP A 9 -9.17 7.83 3.81
CA ASP A 9 -9.73 7.71 2.45
C ASP A 9 -8.62 7.53 1.41
N ALA A 10 -8.44 6.28 0.98
CA ALA A 10 -7.44 5.91 -0.02
C ALA A 10 -7.80 6.37 -1.45
N THR A 11 -9.04 6.84 -1.68
CA THR A 11 -9.51 7.33 -2.98
C THR A 11 -9.20 8.81 -3.22
N LEU A 12 -8.83 9.55 -2.17
CA LEU A 12 -8.40 10.94 -2.30
C LEU A 12 -7.18 11.03 -3.23
N ALA A 13 -7.39 11.74 -4.34
CA ALA A 13 -6.37 11.95 -5.37
C ALA A 13 -5.55 13.22 -5.14
N GLU A 14 -6.11 14.21 -4.43
CA GLU A 14 -5.48 15.50 -4.22
C GLU A 14 -5.78 16.07 -2.83
N CYS A 15 -4.87 16.90 -2.35
CA CYS A 15 -5.09 17.76 -1.19
C CYS A 15 -4.25 19.04 -1.27
N ASP A 16 -4.73 20.13 -0.69
CA ASP A 16 -3.88 21.28 -0.41
C ASP A 16 -3.02 20.98 0.84
N ALA A 17 -1.76 21.39 0.81
CA ALA A 17 -0.77 21.16 1.86
C ALA A 17 0.24 22.32 1.96
N THR A 18 0.98 22.36 3.06
CA THR A 18 2.09 23.28 3.30
C THR A 18 3.40 22.51 3.34
N ILE A 19 4.43 23.02 2.66
CA ILE A 19 5.78 22.46 2.75
C ILE A 19 6.35 22.79 4.14
N VAL A 20 6.74 21.78 4.90
CA VAL A 20 7.29 21.95 6.26
C VAL A 20 8.81 21.89 6.28
N ALA A 21 9.42 21.12 5.37
CA ALA A 21 10.86 21.00 5.23
C ALA A 21 11.25 20.57 3.82
N ILE A 22 12.44 20.98 3.38
CA ILE A 22 13.08 20.54 2.14
C ILE A 22 14.53 20.25 2.49
N ASP A 23 14.99 19.03 2.23
CA ASP A 23 16.40 18.64 2.36
C ASP A 23 16.78 17.62 1.28
N GLU A 24 18.02 17.15 1.29
CA GLU A 24 18.53 16.19 0.30
C GLU A 24 17.76 14.87 0.27
N ARG A 25 16.97 14.56 1.31
CA ARG A 25 16.15 13.36 1.42
C ARG A 25 14.79 13.54 0.76
N GLY A 26 14.32 14.76 0.51
CA GLY A 26 13.08 15.06 -0.20
C GLY A 26 12.28 16.23 0.37
N VAL A 27 11.03 16.37 -0.11
CA VAL A 27 10.09 17.41 0.34
C VAL A 27 9.14 16.83 1.39
N GLN A 28 8.96 17.53 2.49
CA GLN A 28 8.04 17.15 3.57
C GLN A 28 6.83 18.10 3.58
N LEU A 29 5.64 17.52 3.78
CA LEU A 29 4.38 18.24 3.86
C LEU A 29 3.75 18.08 5.26
N ASP A 30 2.95 19.05 5.68
CA ASP A 30 2.12 18.97 6.89
C ASP A 30 1.03 17.91 6.78
N ARG A 31 0.48 17.69 5.59
CA ARG A 31 -0.50 16.65 5.25
C ARG A 31 -0.29 16.13 3.83
N THR A 32 -0.70 14.90 3.55
CA THR A 32 -0.54 14.33 2.21
C THR A 32 -1.53 13.23 1.87
N VAL A 33 -1.90 13.15 0.59
CA VAL A 33 -2.58 12.00 -0.02
C VAL A 33 -1.62 10.92 -0.50
N PHE A 34 -0.31 11.16 -0.56
CA PHE A 34 0.67 10.20 -1.09
C PHE A 34 0.95 9.08 -0.07
N TYR A 35 0.76 7.82 -0.46
CA TYR A 35 1.14 6.69 0.36
C TYR A 35 2.67 6.53 0.30
N PRO A 36 3.39 6.57 1.44
CA PRO A 36 4.81 6.25 1.47
C PRO A 36 5.01 4.73 1.39
N GLN A 37 6.03 4.27 0.67
CA GLN A 37 6.31 2.83 0.58
C GLN A 37 6.36 2.16 1.95
N GLY A 38 5.65 1.04 2.07
CA GLY A 38 5.51 0.29 3.31
C GLY A 38 4.62 -0.93 3.14
N GLY A 39 4.76 -1.92 4.03
CA GLY A 39 3.92 -3.13 4.00
C GLY A 39 3.99 -3.91 2.69
N GLY A 40 5.08 -3.79 1.93
CA GLY A 40 5.24 -4.36 0.60
C GLY A 40 4.72 -3.48 -0.55
N GLN A 41 3.80 -2.55 -0.31
CA GLN A 41 3.28 -1.64 -1.34
C GLN A 41 4.28 -0.52 -1.67
N ALA A 42 4.56 -0.35 -2.96
CA ALA A 42 5.38 0.74 -3.49
C ALA A 42 4.74 2.11 -3.21
N GLY A 43 5.58 3.10 -2.97
CA GLY A 43 5.15 4.47 -2.70
C GLY A 43 4.45 5.10 -3.90
N ASP A 44 3.65 6.12 -3.65
CA ASP A 44 2.98 6.86 -4.71
C ASP A 44 3.90 7.84 -5.43
N ARG A 45 3.41 8.18 -6.63
CA ARG A 45 3.98 9.16 -7.54
C ARG A 45 2.91 10.18 -7.87
N GLY A 46 3.32 11.32 -8.41
CA GLY A 46 2.41 12.39 -8.75
C GLY A 46 3.16 13.69 -8.90
N GLU A 47 2.56 14.76 -8.41
CA GLU A 47 3.09 16.11 -8.52
C GLU A 47 2.71 16.98 -7.31
N LEU A 48 3.57 17.95 -7.01
CA LEU A 48 3.24 19.10 -6.18
C LEU A 48 3.03 20.30 -7.11
N ILE A 49 1.81 20.85 -7.08
CA ILE A 49 1.39 21.97 -7.94
C ILE A 49 1.46 23.24 -7.11
N PHE A 50 2.23 24.21 -7.56
CA PHE A 50 2.40 25.48 -6.87
C PHE A 50 1.27 26.46 -7.23
N GLU A 51 0.99 27.43 -6.33
CA GLU A 51 -0.03 28.46 -6.58
C GLU A 51 0.26 29.31 -7.82
N ASP A 52 1.54 29.51 -8.16
CA ASP A 52 1.98 30.25 -9.35
C ASP A 52 1.97 29.39 -10.65
N GLY A 53 1.58 28.11 -10.56
CA GLY A 53 1.36 27.23 -11.72
C GLY A 53 2.42 26.16 -12.02
N PRO A 54 3.72 26.27 -11.65
CA PRO A 54 4.69 25.20 -11.80
C PRO A 54 4.24 23.88 -11.17
N ARG A 55 4.83 22.78 -11.63
CA ARG A 55 4.53 21.42 -11.18
C ARG A 55 5.85 20.70 -10.92
N LEU A 56 6.06 20.28 -9.67
CA LEU A 56 7.20 19.44 -9.29
C LEU A 56 6.76 17.98 -9.35
N ALA A 57 7.28 17.22 -10.31
CA ALA A 57 7.00 15.80 -10.40
C ALA A 57 7.64 15.05 -9.23
N ILE A 58 6.87 14.18 -8.58
CA ILE A 58 7.28 13.29 -7.49
C ILE A 58 7.41 11.87 -8.04
N ALA A 59 8.63 11.33 -8.03
CA ALA A 59 8.96 10.01 -8.56
C ALA A 59 8.74 8.88 -7.55
N ASP A 60 8.68 9.19 -6.25
CA ASP A 60 8.40 8.21 -5.20
C ASP A 60 8.03 8.91 -3.89
N THR A 61 7.44 8.16 -2.96
CA THR A 61 7.13 8.62 -1.61
C THR A 61 7.64 7.60 -0.62
N ARG A 62 8.38 8.05 0.40
CA ARG A 62 9.05 7.19 1.39
C ARG A 62 8.72 7.64 2.80
N LYS A 63 8.79 6.70 3.75
CA LYS A 63 8.86 7.04 5.17
C LYS A 63 10.23 7.63 5.47
N GLY A 64 10.25 8.68 6.29
CA GLY A 64 11.49 9.26 6.79
C GLY A 64 12.08 8.45 7.95
N GLN A 65 13.04 9.05 8.64
CA GLN A 65 13.71 8.44 9.80
C GLN A 65 12.88 8.63 11.07
N ALA A 66 12.19 9.76 11.19
CA ALA A 66 11.32 10.03 12.32
C ALA A 66 9.92 9.43 12.13
N VAL A 67 9.26 9.06 13.22
CA VAL A 67 7.89 8.54 13.20
C VAL A 67 6.94 9.58 12.60
N GLY A 68 6.20 9.18 11.56
CA GLY A 68 5.27 10.06 10.84
C GLY A 68 5.94 11.12 9.97
N GLU A 69 7.23 10.98 9.67
CA GLU A 69 7.92 11.73 8.61
C GLU A 69 7.63 11.07 7.26
N ILE A 70 7.16 11.85 6.28
CA ILE A 70 6.92 11.41 4.91
C ILE A 70 7.72 12.28 3.95
N LEU A 71 8.54 11.62 3.13
CA LEU A 71 9.43 12.21 2.14
C LEU A 71 8.84 12.03 0.74
N HIS A 72 8.53 13.13 0.07
CA HIS A 72 8.14 13.16 -1.34
C HIS A 72 9.41 13.35 -2.16
N LEU A 73 9.79 12.35 -2.94
CA LEU A 73 11.05 12.32 -3.69
C LEU A 73 10.84 12.92 -5.08
N PRO A 74 11.43 14.09 -5.39
CA PRO A 74 11.31 14.71 -6.70
C PRO A 74 11.91 13.82 -7.80
N ALA A 75 11.33 13.84 -8.99
CA ALA A 75 11.94 13.25 -10.17
C ALA A 75 13.24 14.00 -10.55
N PRO A 76 14.25 13.32 -11.13
CA PRO A 76 15.52 13.95 -11.52
C PRO A 76 15.32 15.02 -12.60
N GLY A 77 16.26 15.98 -12.69
CA GLY A 77 16.24 17.03 -13.71
C GLY A 77 15.32 18.22 -13.40
N GLN A 78 14.99 18.42 -12.12
CA GLN A 78 14.09 19.50 -11.65
C GLN A 78 14.79 20.47 -10.68
N GLU A 79 16.12 20.56 -10.74
CA GLU A 79 16.95 21.33 -9.79
C GLU A 79 16.55 22.81 -9.72
N ALA A 80 16.15 23.40 -10.85
CA ALA A 80 15.69 24.79 -10.93
C ALA A 80 14.33 25.02 -10.24
N LEU A 81 13.45 24.02 -10.19
CA LEU A 81 12.21 24.10 -9.41
C LEU A 81 12.49 23.84 -7.93
N LEU A 82 13.39 22.90 -7.65
CA LEU A 82 13.76 22.54 -6.28
C LEU A 82 14.40 23.71 -5.52
N SER A 83 15.26 24.49 -6.18
CA SER A 83 15.91 25.66 -5.59
C SER A 83 14.94 26.81 -5.26
N ARG A 84 13.70 26.76 -5.77
CA ARG A 84 12.65 27.75 -5.51
C ARG A 84 11.76 27.38 -4.33
N LEU A 85 11.78 26.13 -3.88
CA LEU A 85 10.95 25.67 -2.77
C LEU A 85 11.36 26.33 -1.47
N GLN A 86 10.37 26.71 -0.67
CA GLN A 86 10.58 27.23 0.68
C GLN A 86 9.60 26.57 1.65
N ALA A 87 10.07 26.32 2.88
CA ALA A 87 9.17 25.94 3.96
C ALA A 87 8.14 27.06 4.21
N GLY A 88 6.90 26.69 4.51
CA GLY A 88 5.75 27.59 4.61
C GLY A 88 5.00 27.83 3.29
N GLN A 89 5.54 27.39 2.15
CA GLN A 89 4.87 27.53 0.87
C GLN A 89 3.70 26.55 0.73
N ARG A 90 2.57 27.04 0.21
CA ARG A 90 1.40 26.21 -0.10
C ARG A 90 1.54 25.53 -1.46
N VAL A 91 1.13 24.27 -1.51
CA VAL A 91 1.09 23.45 -2.72
C VAL A 91 -0.18 22.61 -2.73
N ARG A 92 -0.63 22.21 -3.92
CA ARG A 92 -1.58 21.11 -4.09
C ARG A 92 -0.81 19.84 -4.40
N ALA A 93 -0.90 18.86 -3.53
CA ALA A 93 -0.36 17.53 -3.72
C ALA A 93 -1.37 16.69 -4.52
N SER A 94 -0.97 16.12 -5.66
CA SER A 94 -1.82 15.32 -6.53
C SER A 94 -1.11 14.03 -6.94
N ILE A 95 -1.74 12.87 -6.71
CA ILE A 95 -1.16 11.55 -7.05
C ILE A 95 -1.55 11.10 -8.46
N ASP A 96 -0.73 10.21 -9.03
CA ASP A 96 -1.13 9.37 -10.16
C ASP A 96 -2.22 8.39 -9.72
N SER A 97 -3.48 8.80 -9.94
CA SER A 97 -4.67 8.05 -9.53
C SER A 97 -4.80 6.70 -10.24
N ALA A 98 -4.36 6.60 -11.49
CA ALA A 98 -4.40 5.34 -12.24
C ALA A 98 -3.44 4.32 -11.62
N ARG A 99 -2.23 4.77 -11.26
CA ARG A 99 -1.25 3.96 -10.57
C ARG A 99 -1.72 3.56 -9.16
N ARG A 100 -2.26 4.50 -8.38
CA ARG A 100 -2.84 4.22 -7.05
C ARG A 100 -3.93 3.17 -7.13
N LYS A 101 -4.84 3.27 -8.09
CA LYS A 101 -5.91 2.26 -8.28
C LYS A 101 -5.33 0.87 -8.54
N ARG A 102 -4.27 0.76 -9.35
CA ARG A 102 -3.61 -0.53 -9.59
C ARG A 102 -2.97 -1.10 -8.32
N HIS A 103 -2.35 -0.26 -7.50
CA HIS A 103 -1.86 -0.66 -6.18
C HIS A 103 -2.99 -1.19 -5.29
N MET A 104 -4.08 -0.44 -5.14
CA MET A 104 -5.22 -0.82 -4.30
C MET A 104 -5.83 -2.17 -4.71
N ARG A 105 -5.98 -2.39 -6.03
CA ARG A 105 -6.48 -3.65 -6.58
C ARG A 105 -5.58 -4.82 -6.25
N LEU A 106 -4.28 -4.69 -6.52
CA LEU A 106 -3.30 -5.75 -6.26
C LEU A 106 -3.11 -5.99 -4.76
N HIS A 107 -3.11 -4.95 -3.93
CA HIS A 107 -3.00 -5.09 -2.47
C HIS A 107 -4.20 -5.84 -1.91
N THR A 108 -5.41 -5.47 -2.30
CA THR A 108 -6.62 -6.20 -1.89
C THR A 108 -6.60 -7.64 -2.39
N ALA A 109 -6.13 -7.89 -3.62
CA ALA A 109 -5.97 -9.26 -4.13
C ALA A 109 -4.96 -10.09 -3.30
N THR A 110 -3.94 -9.47 -2.70
CA THR A 110 -3.02 -10.20 -1.79
C THR A 110 -3.72 -10.66 -0.51
N HIS A 111 -4.69 -9.91 0.03
CA HIS A 111 -5.51 -10.38 1.15
C HIS A 111 -6.40 -11.56 0.76
N LEU A 112 -7.03 -11.50 -0.42
CA LEU A 112 -7.81 -12.63 -0.95
C LEU A 112 -6.94 -13.88 -1.10
N LEU A 113 -5.70 -13.71 -1.57
CA LEU A 113 -4.75 -14.80 -1.68
C LEU A 113 -4.35 -15.37 -0.31
N CYS A 114 -4.16 -14.53 0.72
CA CYS A 114 -3.94 -14.98 2.10
C CYS A 114 -5.11 -15.78 2.68
N ALA A 115 -6.36 -15.43 2.32
CA ALA A 115 -7.53 -16.20 2.73
C ALA A 115 -7.57 -17.60 2.09
N LEU A 116 -7.08 -17.71 0.84
CA LEU A 116 -7.01 -18.99 0.11
C LEU A 116 -5.80 -19.85 0.50
N VAL A 117 -4.71 -19.22 0.97
CA VAL A 117 -3.48 -19.89 1.40
C VAL A 117 -3.21 -19.52 2.86
N PRO A 118 -3.75 -20.27 3.84
CA PRO A 118 -3.73 -19.92 5.25
C PRO A 118 -2.37 -20.20 5.92
N HIS A 119 -1.29 -19.76 5.29
CA HIS A 119 0.09 -19.88 5.78
C HIS A 119 0.67 -18.49 6.11
N PRO A 120 1.64 -18.41 7.03
CA PRO A 120 2.38 -17.17 7.28
C PRO A 120 3.09 -16.66 6.02
N VAL A 121 3.33 -15.34 5.98
CA VAL A 121 4.00 -14.67 4.86
C VAL A 121 5.38 -14.14 5.29
N ASP A 122 6.42 -14.59 4.60
CA ASP A 122 7.82 -14.19 4.81
C ASP A 122 8.17 -12.90 4.04
N GLY A 123 7.48 -12.62 2.95
CA GLY A 123 7.77 -11.47 2.08
C GLY A 123 6.58 -11.02 1.24
N CYS A 124 6.47 -9.70 1.05
CA CYS A 124 5.45 -9.07 0.23
C CYS A 124 6.07 -7.97 -0.63
N SER A 125 5.65 -7.88 -1.89
CA SER A 125 5.93 -6.71 -2.73
C SER A 125 4.76 -6.47 -3.67
N ILE A 126 4.24 -5.25 -3.69
CA ILE A 126 3.11 -4.82 -4.50
C ILE A 126 3.56 -3.58 -5.28
N THR A 127 3.43 -3.67 -6.60
CA THR A 127 3.74 -2.59 -7.55
C THR A 127 2.50 -2.30 -8.39
N ALA A 128 2.60 -1.37 -9.32
CA ALA A 128 1.52 -1.10 -10.26
C ALA A 128 1.28 -2.28 -11.22
N ASP A 129 2.27 -3.13 -11.45
CA ASP A 129 2.21 -4.16 -12.50
C ASP A 129 2.00 -5.57 -11.97
N TYR A 130 2.50 -5.85 -10.76
CA TYR A 130 2.38 -7.15 -10.13
C TYR A 130 2.38 -7.02 -8.61
N ALA A 131 1.88 -8.07 -7.96
CA ALA A 131 2.13 -8.32 -6.55
C ALA A 131 2.76 -9.70 -6.36
N ARG A 132 3.53 -9.88 -5.30
CA ARG A 132 4.03 -11.20 -4.89
C ARG A 132 3.88 -11.39 -3.39
N LEU A 133 3.56 -12.61 -3.00
CA LEU A 133 3.63 -13.09 -1.63
C LEU A 133 4.53 -14.31 -1.56
N ASP A 134 5.37 -14.35 -0.52
CA ASP A 134 6.21 -15.50 -0.18
C ASP A 134 5.59 -16.20 1.03
N PHE A 135 4.94 -17.34 0.80
CA PHE A 135 4.30 -18.14 1.85
C PHE A 135 5.31 -19.10 2.50
N HIS A 136 5.27 -19.16 3.83
CA HIS A 136 6.07 -20.09 4.63
C HIS A 136 5.43 -21.48 4.64
N MET A 137 5.73 -22.27 3.62
CA MET A 137 5.11 -23.58 3.39
C MET A 137 5.96 -24.49 2.48
N SER A 138 5.66 -25.80 2.51
CA SER A 138 6.40 -26.83 1.77
C SER A 138 5.58 -27.49 0.66
N GLU A 139 4.27 -27.36 0.74
CA GLU A 139 3.31 -28.03 -0.13
C GLU A 139 3.29 -27.34 -1.50
N PRO A 140 3.02 -28.09 -2.59
CA PRO A 140 2.76 -27.48 -3.89
C PRO A 140 1.45 -26.68 -3.84
N LEU A 141 1.41 -25.60 -4.62
CA LEU A 141 0.21 -24.78 -4.83
C LEU A 141 -0.27 -24.96 -6.27
N ASP A 142 -1.58 -24.92 -6.46
CA ASP A 142 -2.22 -25.03 -7.77
C ASP A 142 -2.57 -23.63 -8.29
N LYS A 143 -2.00 -23.27 -9.44
CA LYS A 143 -2.12 -21.94 -10.05
C LYS A 143 -3.55 -21.67 -10.52
N GLU A 144 -4.16 -22.65 -11.15
CA GLU A 144 -5.51 -22.57 -11.71
C GLU A 144 -6.55 -22.49 -10.57
N ALA A 145 -6.39 -23.31 -9.53
CA ALA A 145 -7.26 -23.29 -8.35
C ALA A 145 -7.19 -21.95 -7.60
N LEU A 146 -5.98 -21.40 -7.40
CA LEU A 146 -5.82 -20.09 -6.75
C LEU A 146 -6.40 -18.96 -7.60
N THR A 147 -6.21 -19.01 -8.93
CA THR A 147 -6.80 -18.02 -9.85
C THR A 147 -8.33 -18.07 -9.80
N ALA A 148 -8.92 -19.27 -9.84
CA ALA A 148 -10.37 -19.45 -9.71
C ALA A 148 -10.89 -19.00 -8.33
N GLY A 149 -10.14 -19.28 -7.26
CA GLY A 149 -10.47 -18.83 -5.90
C GLY A 149 -10.50 -17.32 -5.77
N ILE A 150 -9.51 -16.61 -6.33
CA ILE A 150 -9.49 -15.14 -6.37
C ILE A 150 -10.69 -14.63 -7.15
N ALA A 151 -10.94 -15.15 -8.35
CA ALA A 151 -12.08 -14.75 -9.17
C ALA A 151 -13.43 -14.93 -8.45
N ARG A 152 -13.59 -16.04 -7.71
CA ARG A 152 -14.76 -16.29 -6.86
C ARG A 152 -14.91 -15.20 -5.80
N LEU A 153 -13.88 -14.93 -4.99
CA LEU A 153 -13.93 -13.91 -3.93
C LEU A 153 -14.15 -12.48 -4.47
N VAL A 154 -13.68 -12.20 -5.69
CA VAL A 154 -13.98 -10.95 -6.41
C VAL A 154 -15.47 -10.90 -6.80
N SER A 155 -16.02 -11.99 -7.34
CA SER A 155 -17.43 -12.06 -7.76
C SER A 155 -18.43 -11.99 -6.61
N GLU A 156 -18.00 -12.39 -5.41
CA GLU A 156 -18.82 -12.33 -4.19
C GLU A 156 -18.98 -10.90 -3.65
N ALA A 157 -18.20 -9.93 -4.14
CA ALA A 157 -18.34 -8.50 -3.86
C ALA A 157 -18.38 -8.15 -2.37
N HIS A 158 -17.43 -8.68 -1.59
CA HIS A 158 -17.31 -8.42 -0.16
C HIS A 158 -16.93 -6.97 0.12
N PRO A 159 -17.61 -6.28 1.05
CA PRO A 159 -17.19 -4.96 1.54
C PRO A 159 -15.77 -5.00 2.11
N VAL A 160 -14.99 -3.95 1.83
CA VAL A 160 -13.66 -3.74 2.36
C VAL A 160 -13.66 -2.45 3.16
N SER A 161 -13.26 -2.53 4.42
CA SER A 161 -13.22 -1.40 5.33
C SER A 161 -11.98 -1.45 6.22
N HIS A 162 -11.75 -0.40 6.98
CA HIS A 162 -10.70 -0.38 7.98
C HIS A 162 -11.25 0.11 9.31
N ARG A 163 -10.60 -0.34 10.38
CA ARG A 163 -10.86 0.14 11.74
C ARG A 163 -9.57 0.24 12.52
N TRP A 164 -9.62 1.00 13.61
CA TRP A 164 -8.51 1.16 14.53
C TRP A 164 -8.78 0.33 15.78
N ILE A 165 -7.81 -0.51 16.16
CA ILE A 165 -7.89 -1.35 17.34
C ILE A 165 -6.83 -0.94 18.35
N SER A 166 -7.05 -1.24 19.62
CA SER A 166 -6.02 -1.07 20.64
C SER A 166 -4.91 -2.10 20.52
N GLU A 167 -3.72 -1.81 21.03
CA GLU A 167 -2.63 -2.79 21.11
C GLU A 167 -3.02 -4.01 21.97
N ALA A 168 -3.84 -3.82 23.01
CA ALA A 168 -4.35 -4.90 23.84
C ALA A 168 -5.31 -5.83 23.08
N GLU A 169 -6.16 -5.28 22.19
CA GLU A 169 -7.01 -6.08 21.31
C GLU A 169 -6.19 -6.91 20.33
N LEU A 170 -5.10 -6.33 19.79
CA LEU A 170 -4.16 -7.05 18.94
C LEU A 170 -3.45 -8.17 19.71
N ASP A 171 -2.99 -7.89 20.94
CA ASP A 171 -2.34 -8.89 21.82
C ASP A 171 -3.27 -10.05 22.17
N ALA A 172 -4.57 -9.77 22.33
CA ALA A 172 -5.58 -10.81 22.54
C ALA A 172 -5.87 -11.65 21.28
N ASN A 173 -5.47 -11.18 20.10
CA ASN A 173 -5.74 -11.82 18.81
C ASN A 173 -4.46 -11.93 17.94
N PRO A 174 -3.42 -12.65 18.41
CA PRO A 174 -2.12 -12.71 17.73
C PRO A 174 -2.20 -13.32 16.31
N GLN A 175 -3.21 -14.15 16.05
CA GLN A 175 -3.46 -14.78 14.75
C GLN A 175 -3.80 -13.80 13.62
N LEU A 176 -4.15 -12.54 13.94
CA LEU A 176 -4.39 -11.50 12.94
C LEU A 176 -3.10 -11.11 12.20
N VAL A 177 -1.93 -11.30 12.82
CA VAL A 177 -0.63 -10.99 12.21
C VAL A 177 -0.16 -12.15 11.36
N ARG A 178 -0.31 -12.03 10.03
CA ARG A 178 0.20 -13.04 9.07
C ARG A 178 1.67 -12.88 8.71
N SER A 179 2.19 -11.66 8.75
CA SER A 179 3.58 -11.41 8.37
C SER A 179 4.54 -11.91 9.44
N MET A 180 5.55 -12.67 9.03
CA MET A 180 6.62 -13.11 9.92
C MET A 180 7.75 -12.08 10.04
N SER A 181 7.90 -11.21 9.03
CA SER A 181 9.03 -10.29 8.90
C SER A 181 8.70 -8.85 9.30
N VAL A 182 7.42 -8.47 9.29
CA VAL A 182 6.97 -7.10 9.60
C VAL A 182 5.89 -7.15 10.67
N GLN A 183 6.20 -6.63 11.84
CA GLN A 183 5.21 -6.44 12.90
C GLN A 183 4.42 -5.15 12.69
N PRO A 184 3.14 -5.11 13.08
CA PRO A 184 2.38 -3.86 13.09
C PRO A 184 3.08 -2.83 14.00
N PRO A 185 3.10 -1.54 13.60
CA PRO A 185 3.74 -0.50 14.42
C PRO A 185 3.05 -0.42 15.79
N ARG A 186 3.86 -0.34 16.86
CA ARG A 186 3.44 -0.20 18.26
C ARG A 186 3.95 1.10 18.87
N GLY A 187 3.38 1.47 20.02
CA GLY A 187 3.70 2.70 20.75
C GLY A 187 2.90 3.92 20.27
N LEU A 188 1.96 3.72 19.34
CA LEU A 188 1.03 4.75 18.85
C LEU A 188 -0.35 4.64 19.52
N GLY A 189 -0.55 3.63 20.37
CA GLY A 189 -1.79 3.39 21.11
C GLY A 189 -2.87 2.67 20.30
N THR A 190 -2.85 2.80 18.96
CA THR A 190 -3.78 2.11 18.07
C THR A 190 -3.08 1.51 16.85
N VAL A 191 -3.67 0.43 16.33
CA VAL A 191 -3.22 -0.29 15.13
C VAL A 191 -4.35 -0.28 14.10
N ARG A 192 -4.04 0.07 12.86
CA ARG A 192 -5.00 0.00 11.75
C ARG A 192 -5.13 -1.44 11.27
N VAL A 193 -6.36 -1.92 11.21
CA VAL A 193 -6.72 -3.25 10.71
C VAL A 193 -7.61 -3.07 9.50
N LEU A 194 -7.32 -3.84 8.45
CA LEU A 194 -8.18 -3.97 7.28
C LEU A 194 -9.09 -5.18 7.45
N GLU A 195 -10.36 -5.01 7.11
CA GLU A 195 -11.39 -6.03 7.12
C GLU A 195 -11.96 -6.19 5.72
N ILE A 196 -11.89 -7.41 5.20
CA ILE A 196 -12.68 -7.87 4.06
C ILE A 196 -13.75 -8.77 4.66
N ASP A 197 -15.00 -8.30 4.66
CA ASP A 197 -16.09 -8.94 5.39
C ASP A 197 -16.19 -10.43 5.08
N GLY A 198 -16.21 -11.27 6.12
CA GLY A 198 -16.27 -12.73 6.01
C GLY A 198 -15.05 -13.42 5.35
N VAL A 199 -14.00 -12.70 4.95
CA VAL A 199 -12.86 -13.24 4.19
C VAL A 199 -11.54 -13.11 4.93
N ASP A 200 -11.18 -11.89 5.36
CA ASP A 200 -9.87 -11.64 5.96
C ASP A 200 -9.88 -10.43 6.91
N LEU A 201 -9.10 -10.52 7.98
CA LEU A 201 -8.94 -9.45 8.98
C LEU A 201 -7.48 -9.40 9.42
N GLN A 202 -6.76 -8.34 9.06
CA GLN A 202 -5.31 -8.25 9.27
C GLN A 202 -4.85 -6.82 9.54
N PRO A 203 -3.83 -6.59 10.39
CA PRO A 203 -3.17 -5.31 10.49
C PRO A 203 -2.55 -4.92 9.15
N CYS A 204 -3.03 -3.82 8.58
CA CYS A 204 -2.53 -3.33 7.29
C CYS A 204 -2.62 -1.80 7.22
N GLY A 205 -1.49 -1.19 6.88
CA GLY A 205 -1.39 0.26 6.66
C GLY A 205 -1.58 0.68 5.20
N GLY A 206 -1.75 -0.28 4.28
CA GLY A 206 -1.85 -0.02 2.85
C GLY A 206 -3.17 0.59 2.38
N THR A 207 -3.20 0.90 1.09
CA THR A 207 -4.40 1.41 0.40
C THR A 207 -5.15 0.26 -0.27
N HIS A 208 -6.47 0.22 -0.13
CA HIS A 208 -7.33 -0.86 -0.61
C HIS A 208 -8.54 -0.31 -1.35
N VAL A 209 -9.13 -1.13 -2.23
CA VAL A 209 -10.44 -0.83 -2.81
C VAL A 209 -11.53 -0.95 -1.74
N ALA A 210 -12.72 -0.38 -1.96
CA ALA A 210 -13.82 -0.41 -0.99
C ALA A 210 -14.67 -1.69 -1.10
N ASN A 211 -14.54 -2.44 -2.19
CA ASN A 211 -15.21 -3.71 -2.39
C ASN A 211 -14.35 -4.69 -3.22
N THR A 212 -14.39 -5.99 -2.92
CA THR A 212 -13.58 -6.97 -3.66
C THR A 212 -13.91 -7.04 -5.15
N ALA A 213 -15.12 -6.66 -5.57
CA ALA A 213 -15.48 -6.57 -6.98
C ALA A 213 -14.60 -5.58 -7.76
N GLU A 214 -14.10 -4.52 -7.11
CA GLU A 214 -13.25 -3.52 -7.74
C GLU A 214 -11.83 -4.02 -8.04
N VAL A 215 -11.41 -5.14 -7.44
CA VAL A 215 -10.17 -5.83 -7.79
C VAL A 215 -10.17 -6.20 -9.28
N GLY A 216 -11.33 -6.58 -9.82
CA GLY A 216 -11.48 -6.99 -11.22
C GLY A 216 -10.61 -8.20 -11.58
N GLY A 217 -10.22 -8.30 -12.86
CA GLY A 217 -9.43 -9.43 -13.35
C GLY A 217 -7.99 -9.44 -12.83
N VAL A 218 -7.71 -10.32 -11.86
CA VAL A 218 -6.38 -10.64 -11.32
C VAL A 218 -6.18 -12.14 -11.35
N VAL A 219 -5.00 -12.58 -11.77
CA VAL A 219 -4.65 -14.00 -11.91
C VAL A 219 -3.32 -14.30 -11.24
N VAL A 220 -3.10 -15.56 -10.86
CA VAL A 220 -1.77 -16.04 -10.52
C VAL A 220 -0.98 -16.19 -11.82
N THR A 221 0.08 -15.42 -12.01
CA THR A 221 0.92 -15.49 -13.20
C THR A 221 2.01 -16.54 -13.06
N LYS A 222 2.54 -16.72 -11.84
CA LYS A 222 3.66 -17.62 -11.55
C LYS A 222 3.60 -18.14 -10.12
N ILE A 223 4.03 -19.40 -9.93
CA ILE A 223 4.34 -19.98 -8.63
C ILE A 223 5.78 -20.49 -8.67
N GLU A 224 6.58 -20.16 -7.65
CA GLU A 224 7.99 -20.56 -7.57
C GLU A 224 8.33 -21.18 -6.22
N LYS A 225 9.08 -22.30 -6.24
CA LYS A 225 9.76 -22.82 -5.06
C LYS A 225 11.05 -22.01 -4.84
N LYS A 226 11.06 -21.11 -3.86
CA LYS A 226 12.24 -20.27 -3.54
C LYS A 226 13.22 -20.96 -2.60
N SER A 227 12.70 -21.78 -1.69
CA SER A 227 13.47 -22.58 -0.73
C SER A 227 12.71 -23.86 -0.37
N ALA A 228 13.21 -24.65 0.59
CA ALA A 228 12.46 -25.78 1.13
C ALA A 228 11.08 -25.33 1.67
N MET A 229 11.06 -24.23 2.43
CA MET A 229 9.90 -23.71 3.18
C MET A 229 9.29 -22.43 2.58
N THR A 230 9.65 -22.04 1.36
CA THR A 230 9.11 -20.81 0.75
C THR A 230 8.50 -21.09 -0.62
N ARG A 231 7.21 -20.79 -0.76
CA ARG A 231 6.49 -20.76 -2.05
C ARG A 231 6.12 -19.32 -2.39
N ARG A 232 6.66 -18.81 -3.49
CA ARG A 232 6.31 -17.49 -4.01
C ARG A 232 5.14 -17.60 -4.97
N VAL A 233 4.12 -16.80 -4.75
CA VAL A 233 2.99 -16.63 -5.67
C VAL A 233 3.05 -15.21 -6.23
N VAL A 234 3.01 -15.07 -7.55
CA VAL A 234 2.99 -13.78 -8.24
C VAL A 234 1.62 -13.57 -8.84
N LEU A 235 1.00 -12.43 -8.52
CA LEU A 235 -0.25 -11.95 -9.06
C LEU A 235 0.01 -10.90 -10.13
N GLY A 236 -0.82 -10.89 -11.17
CA GLY A 236 -0.85 -9.85 -12.19
C GLY A 236 -2.28 -9.63 -12.68
N PHE A 237 -2.51 -8.53 -13.40
CA PHE A 237 -3.79 -8.33 -14.05
C PHE A 237 -3.99 -9.36 -15.16
N SER A 238 -5.22 -9.84 -15.33
CA SER A 238 -5.56 -10.61 -16.53
C SER A 238 -5.35 -9.71 -17.74
N ASN A 239 -4.61 -10.19 -18.75
CA ASN A 239 -4.60 -9.51 -20.04
C ASN A 239 -6.04 -9.50 -20.56
N SER A 240 -6.56 -8.30 -20.87
CA SER A 240 -7.84 -8.13 -21.56
C SER A 240 -7.80 -8.77 -22.94
#